data_AF-X6N7K1-F1
#
_entry.id   AF-X6N7K1-F1
#
_cell.length_a   1.000
_cell.length_b   1.000
_cell.length_c   1.000
_cell.angle_alpha   90.00
_cell.angle_beta   90.00
_cell.angle_gamma   90.00
#
_symmetry.space_group_name_H-M   'P 1'
#
loop_
_entity.id
_entity.type
_entity.pdbx_description
1 polymer ?
#
loop_
_entity_poly.entity_id
_entity_poly.type
_entity_poly.pdbx_seq_one_letter_code
_entity_poly.pdbx_strand_id
1 'polypeptide(L)'
;EEKEKENEHHNNNNNNNNNNNNNNNNKNKNNTVMSRTKQHVNSFAKSGTRTLVMAWRPVTKEQYDQFAREFAEAQVSLTQRSEKIEQAFSSLEHSLRLLGCTAVEDQMQEMVAETVRQLQEANIKVIMLTGDKQETAISIGRQSGIIAKYIADSQLMILSATLPSGDTATSSSAIHLCCMTPNKRWIC
;
A
#
# COMPACT_ATOMS: atom_id res chain seq x y z
N GLU A 1 68.14 57.14 15.94
CA GLU A 1 67.56 55.79 15.89
C GLU A 1 66.10 55.97 15.49
N GLU A 2 65.78 56.09 14.20
CA GLU A 2 65.47 54.98 13.26
C GLU A 2 64.29 54.13 13.76
N LYS A 3 63.10 54.27 13.14
CA LYS A 3 62.47 53.37 12.12
C LYS A 3 61.40 52.50 12.80
N GLU A 4 60.29 52.03 12.23
CA GLU A 4 59.63 52.13 10.92
C GLU A 4 58.19 51.59 11.11
N LYS A 5 57.30 51.89 10.15
CA LYS A 5 55.95 51.30 10.01
C LYS A 5 56.05 49.84 9.54
N GLU A 6 55.01 49.03 9.75
CA GLU A 6 54.40 48.20 8.68
C GLU A 6 53.08 47.51 9.11
N ASN A 7 52.17 47.43 8.13
CA ASN A 7 50.89 46.70 8.10
C ASN A 7 51.13 45.22 7.74
N GLU A 8 50.16 44.32 8.04
CA GLU A 8 49.61 43.24 7.18
C GLU A 8 48.74 42.28 8.05
N HIS A 9 47.44 42.07 7.78
CA HIS A 9 46.76 41.19 6.81
C HIS A 9 46.74 39.66 7.12
N HIS A 10 45.50 39.12 7.16
CA HIS A 10 45.06 37.71 7.10
C HIS A 10 45.40 36.80 8.32
N ASN A 11 44.53 35.91 8.80
CA ASN A 11 43.71 34.99 8.01
C ASN A 11 42.45 34.53 8.79
N ASN A 12 41.33 34.53 8.08
CA ASN A 12 40.03 34.00 8.45
C ASN A 12 39.99 32.53 8.00
N ASN A 13 39.83 31.54 8.87
CA ASN A 13 39.31 30.21 8.50
C ASN A 13 39.18 29.28 9.70
N ASN A 14 37.92 28.99 10.10
CA ASN A 14 37.38 27.62 10.16
C ASN A 14 36.06 27.62 10.93
N ASN A 15 34.94 27.72 10.22
CA ASN A 15 33.65 27.25 10.70
C ASN A 15 32.73 26.94 9.52
N ASN A 16 33.03 25.84 8.81
CA ASN A 16 32.16 25.33 7.76
C ASN A 16 32.27 23.80 7.64
N ASN A 17 31.94 23.06 8.70
CA ASN A 17 31.86 21.58 8.63
C ASN A 17 30.67 20.91 9.33
N ASN A 18 29.74 21.67 9.95
CA ASN A 18 28.64 21.05 10.72
C ASN A 18 27.32 20.80 9.95
N ASN A 19 27.18 21.26 8.71
CA ASN A 19 25.90 21.11 7.97
C ASN A 19 25.75 19.78 7.21
N ASN A 20 26.84 19.04 6.93
CA ASN A 20 26.76 17.81 6.13
C ASN A 20 26.33 16.57 6.94
N ASN A 21 26.55 16.53 8.25
CA ASN A 21 26.25 15.35 9.07
C ASN A 21 24.75 15.19 9.39
N ASN A 22 24.00 16.30 9.52
CA ASN A 22 22.57 16.25 9.88
C ASN A 22 21.67 15.77 8.73
N ASN A 23 22.02 16.07 7.48
CA ASN A 23 21.23 15.67 6.32
C ASN A 23 21.33 14.16 6.02
N ASN A 24 22.49 13.54 6.28
CA ASN A 24 22.68 12.11 6.07
C ASN A 24 21.91 11.25 7.10
N ASN A 25 21.85 11.70 8.35
CA ASN A 25 21.14 10.98 9.41
C ASN A 25 19.61 10.94 9.20
N ASN A 26 19.01 12.03 8.69
CA ASN A 26 17.57 12.06 8.41
C ASN A 26 17.18 11.23 7.18
N LYS A 27 17.99 11.22 6.12
CA LYS A 27 17.77 10.36 4.94
C LYS A 27 17.84 8.88 5.32
N ASN A 28 18.82 8.49 6.13
CA ASN A 28 18.97 7.10 6.57
C ASN A 28 17.77 6.63 7.41
N LYS A 29 17.31 7.45 8.38
CA LYS A 29 16.11 7.13 9.18
C LYS A 29 14.86 6.96 8.33
N ASN A 30 14.61 7.84 7.35
CA ASN A 30 13.45 7.75 6.46
C ASN A 30 13.49 6.46 5.62
N ASN A 31 14.67 6.09 5.11
CA ASN A 31 14.85 4.83 4.36
C ASN A 31 14.61 3.60 5.24
N THR A 32 15.03 3.63 6.50
CA THR A 32 14.74 2.55 7.46
C THR A 32 13.25 2.41 7.74
N VAL A 33 12.53 3.51 7.97
CA VAL A 33 11.07 3.49 8.20
C VAL A 33 10.33 2.97 6.98
N MET A 34 10.72 3.41 5.78
CA MET A 34 10.15 2.93 4.51
C MET A 34 10.35 1.43 4.33
N SER A 35 11.58 0.93 4.54
CA SER A 35 11.90 -0.49 4.41
C SER A 35 11.09 -1.35 5.40
N ARG A 36 11.04 -0.96 6.67
CA ARG A 36 10.28 -1.69 7.71
C ARG A 36 8.78 -1.66 7.45
N THR A 37 8.24 -0.52 7.05
CA THR A 37 6.80 -0.39 6.73
C THR A 37 6.43 -1.28 5.55
N LYS A 38 7.25 -1.33 4.49
CA LYS A 38 7.05 -2.26 3.37
C LYS A 38 7.03 -3.72 3.82
N GLN A 39 7.94 -4.11 4.72
CA GLN A 39 7.94 -5.45 5.29
C GLN A 39 6.65 -5.75 6.07
N HIS A 40 6.18 -4.81 6.89
CA HIS A 40 4.93 -4.96 7.64
C HIS A 40 3.70 -5.06 6.71
N VAL A 41 3.60 -4.20 5.69
CA VAL A 41 2.54 -4.25 4.68
C VAL A 41 2.48 -5.64 4.02
N ASN A 42 3.63 -6.18 3.62
CA ASN A 42 3.70 -7.52 3.04
C ASN A 42 3.31 -8.62 4.04
N SER A 43 3.69 -8.47 5.31
CA SER A 43 3.30 -9.41 6.37
C SER A 43 1.79 -9.39 6.61
N PHE A 44 1.19 -8.19 6.66
CA PHE A 44 -0.24 -7.99 6.87
C PHE A 44 -1.09 -8.47 5.69
N ALA A 45 -0.59 -8.31 4.46
CA ALA A 45 -1.22 -8.90 3.28
C ALA A 45 -1.24 -10.44 3.37
N LYS A 46 -0.14 -11.06 3.85
CA LYS A 46 -0.07 -12.52 4.03
C LYS A 46 -1.00 -13.05 5.13
N SER A 47 -1.29 -12.25 6.16
CA SER A 47 -2.30 -12.59 7.16
C SER A 47 -3.73 -12.30 6.69
N GLY A 48 -3.92 -11.67 5.53
CA GLY A 48 -5.24 -11.31 5.00
C GLY A 48 -5.90 -10.12 5.70
N THR A 49 -5.11 -9.28 6.38
CA THR A 49 -5.60 -8.04 7.00
C THR A 49 -5.56 -6.89 5.99
N ARG A 50 -6.52 -5.97 6.06
CA ARG A 50 -6.52 -4.75 5.26
C ARG A 50 -5.50 -3.78 5.82
N THR A 51 -4.60 -3.29 4.98
CA THR A 51 -3.52 -2.39 5.41
C THR A 51 -3.78 -0.96 4.92
N LEU A 52 -3.73 0.01 5.84
CA LEU A 52 -3.76 1.45 5.52
C LEU A 52 -2.39 2.05 5.79
N VAL A 53 -1.84 2.79 4.83
CA VAL A 53 -0.55 3.51 4.97
C VAL A 53 -0.83 4.97 5.28
N MET A 54 -0.12 5.53 6.26
CA MET A 54 -0.28 6.90 6.70
C MET A 54 1.01 7.69 6.47
N ALA A 55 0.86 8.90 5.91
CA ALA A 55 1.93 9.83 5.69
C ALA A 55 1.42 11.26 5.89
N TRP A 56 2.33 12.20 6.15
CA TRP A 56 1.96 13.60 6.41
C TRP A 56 2.98 14.56 5.81
N ARG A 57 2.56 15.80 5.61
CA ARG A 57 3.44 16.92 5.25
C ARG A 57 2.88 18.21 5.85
N PRO A 58 3.72 19.11 6.37
CA PRO A 58 3.25 20.45 6.73
C PRO A 58 2.86 21.21 5.47
N VAL A 59 1.70 21.88 5.51
CA VAL A 59 1.16 22.70 4.42
C VAL A 59 1.12 24.14 4.91
N THR A 60 1.65 25.09 4.14
CA THR A 60 1.58 26.51 4.51
C THR A 60 0.17 27.06 4.26
N LYS A 61 -0.15 28.21 4.87
CA LYS A 61 -1.46 28.82 4.71
C LYS A 61 -1.73 29.18 3.24
N GLU A 62 -0.73 29.66 2.53
CA GLU A 62 -0.81 30.05 1.12
C GLU A 62 -1.07 28.84 0.21
N GLN A 63 -0.39 27.72 0.46
CA GLN A 63 -0.61 26.46 -0.26
C GLN A 63 -2.03 25.95 -0.05
N TYR A 64 -2.51 25.97 1.19
CA TYR A 64 -3.87 25.56 1.52
C TYR A 64 -4.90 26.48 0.87
N ASP A 65 -4.71 27.80 0.93
CA ASP A 65 -5.67 28.76 0.37
C ASP A 65 -5.72 28.66 -1.17
N GLN A 66 -4.59 28.36 -1.83
CA GLN A 66 -4.57 28.06 -3.26
C GLN A 66 -5.35 26.78 -3.58
N PHE A 67 -5.04 25.68 -2.89
CA PHE A 67 -5.76 24.42 -3.03
C PHE A 67 -7.26 24.58 -2.80
N ALA A 68 -7.66 25.31 -1.76
CA ALA A 68 -9.07 25.49 -1.41
C ALA A 68 -9.84 26.22 -2.51
N ARG A 69 -9.22 27.21 -3.18
CA ARG A 69 -9.81 27.89 -4.34
C ARG A 69 -9.97 26.94 -5.52
N GLU A 70 -8.90 26.25 -5.90
CA GLU A 70 -8.89 25.31 -7.02
C GLU A 70 -9.91 24.17 -6.80
N PHE A 71 -9.97 23.62 -5.59
CA PHE A 71 -10.90 22.57 -5.22
C PHE A 71 -12.35 23.05 -5.23
N ALA A 72 -12.63 24.26 -4.76
CA ALA A 72 -13.97 24.85 -4.82
C ALA A 72 -14.44 25.06 -6.27
N GLU A 73 -13.56 25.58 -7.13
CA GLU A 73 -13.84 25.72 -8.57
C GLU A 73 -14.07 24.37 -9.25
N ALA A 74 -13.24 23.37 -8.93
CA ALA A 74 -13.38 22.02 -9.44
C ALA A 74 -14.74 21.40 -9.06
N GLN A 75 -15.18 21.59 -7.81
CA GLN A 75 -16.45 21.04 -7.33
C GLN A 75 -17.69 21.59 -8.04
N VAL A 76 -17.67 22.86 -8.42
CA VAL A 76 -18.80 23.50 -9.12
C VAL A 76 -18.72 23.34 -10.64
N SER A 77 -17.66 22.71 -11.15
CA SER A 77 -17.47 22.55 -12.59
C SER A 77 -18.47 21.57 -13.19
N LEU A 78 -19.10 21.98 -14.31
CA LEU A 78 -20.03 21.15 -15.07
C LEU A 78 -19.31 20.20 -16.04
N THR A 79 -18.02 20.45 -16.30
CA THR A 79 -17.19 19.66 -17.22
C THR A 79 -15.94 19.17 -16.51
N GLN A 80 -15.58 17.90 -16.74
CA GLN A 80 -14.34 17.28 -16.22
C GLN A 80 -14.15 17.45 -14.70
N ARG A 81 -15.24 17.44 -13.94
CA ARG A 81 -15.22 17.66 -12.48
C ARG A 81 -14.25 16.71 -11.77
N SER A 82 -14.28 15.42 -12.09
CA SER A 82 -13.42 14.42 -11.47
C SER A 82 -11.94 14.69 -11.70
N GLU A 83 -11.54 15.02 -12.93
CA GLU A 83 -10.16 15.34 -13.29
C GLU A 83 -9.67 16.60 -12.59
N LYS A 84 -10.51 17.64 -12.52
CA LYS A 84 -10.17 18.89 -11.81
C LYS A 84 -10.00 18.68 -10.30
N ILE A 85 -10.84 17.84 -9.71
CA ILE A 85 -10.73 17.47 -8.29
C ILE A 85 -9.41 16.72 -8.05
N GLU A 86 -9.08 15.77 -8.92
CA GLU A 86 -7.82 15.02 -8.83
C GLU A 86 -6.60 15.92 -8.97
N GLN A 87 -6.62 16.88 -9.91
CA GLN A 87 -5.55 17.88 -10.06
C GLN A 87 -5.39 18.74 -8.80
N ALA A 88 -6.49 19.20 -8.21
CA ALA A 88 -6.45 19.95 -6.96
C ALA A 88 -5.79 19.12 -5.84
N PHE A 89 -6.20 17.86 -5.63
CA PHE A 89 -5.59 17.00 -4.62
C PHE A 89 -4.10 16.72 -4.89
N SER A 90 -3.73 16.49 -6.14
CA SER A 90 -2.34 16.26 -6.55
C SER A 90 -1.40 17.41 -6.16
N SER A 91 -1.91 18.66 -6.13
CA SER A 91 -1.15 19.83 -5.67
C SER A 91 -0.74 19.76 -4.19
N LEU A 92 -1.43 18.94 -3.37
CA LEU A 92 -1.09 18.71 -1.97
C LEU A 92 -0.49 17.33 -1.70
N GLU A 93 -0.87 16.30 -2.44
CA GLU A 93 -0.52 14.89 -2.22
C GLU A 93 0.88 14.47 -2.69
N HIS A 94 1.84 15.39 -2.67
CA HIS A 94 3.24 15.13 -3.00
C HIS A 94 4.17 15.35 -1.80
N SER A 95 5.38 14.80 -1.89
CA SER A 95 6.47 15.01 -0.91
C SER A 95 6.09 14.66 0.54
N LEU A 96 5.21 13.67 0.73
CA LEU A 96 4.76 13.22 2.05
C LEU A 96 5.87 12.47 2.81
N ARG A 97 5.85 12.59 4.13
CA ARG A 97 6.69 11.83 5.07
C ARG A 97 5.90 10.66 5.63
N LEU A 98 6.37 9.45 5.34
CA LEU A 98 5.76 8.22 5.84
C LEU A 98 5.80 8.17 7.38
N LEU A 99 4.65 7.89 7.99
CA LEU A 99 4.53 7.58 9.43
C LEU A 99 4.59 6.08 9.68
N GLY A 100 3.89 5.30 8.85
CA GLY A 100 3.80 3.85 8.98
C GLY A 100 2.52 3.29 8.36
N CYS A 101 2.06 2.15 8.87
CA CYS A 101 0.84 1.50 8.42
C CYS A 101 0.07 0.86 9.58
N THR A 102 -1.25 0.74 9.44
CA THR A 102 -2.13 -0.03 10.32
C THR A 102 -2.68 -1.25 9.59
N ALA A 103 -2.94 -2.32 10.34
CA ALA A 103 -3.64 -3.51 9.86
C ALA A 103 -5.01 -3.60 10.53
N VAL A 104 -6.04 -3.80 9.73
CA VAL A 104 -7.41 -4.02 10.18
C VAL A 104 -7.81 -5.43 9.79
N GLU A 105 -8.22 -6.20 10.77
CA GLU A 105 -8.80 -7.53 10.55
C GLU A 105 -10.30 -7.39 10.33
N ASP A 106 -10.78 -7.85 9.18
CA ASP A 106 -12.21 -8.04 8.97
C ASP A 106 -12.59 -9.38 9.59
N GLN A 107 -13.28 -9.32 10.73
CA GLN A 107 -13.80 -10.53 11.33
C GLN A 107 -14.86 -11.14 10.41
N MET A 108 -14.75 -12.45 10.20
CA MET A 108 -15.82 -13.18 9.54
C MET A 108 -17.06 -13.22 10.43
N GLN A 109 -18.22 -13.30 9.80
CA GLN A 109 -19.47 -13.54 10.51
C GLN A 109 -19.39 -14.85 11.30
N GLU A 110 -20.10 -14.90 12.42
CA GLU A 110 -20.22 -16.12 13.22
C GLU A 110 -20.77 -17.26 12.37
N MET A 111 -20.36 -18.50 12.68
CA MET A 111 -20.86 -19.73 12.05
C MET A 111 -20.54 -19.91 10.55
N VAL A 112 -19.79 -19.01 9.89
CA VAL A 112 -19.44 -19.16 8.46
C VAL A 112 -18.72 -20.48 8.21
N ALA A 113 -17.67 -20.78 8.97
CA ALA A 113 -16.90 -22.00 8.79
C ALA A 113 -17.72 -23.27 9.07
N GLU A 114 -18.59 -23.24 10.08
CA GLU A 114 -19.47 -24.36 10.40
C GLU A 114 -20.51 -24.60 9.31
N THR A 115 -21.13 -23.52 8.81
CA THR A 115 -22.10 -23.58 7.72
C THR A 115 -21.47 -24.13 6.45
N VAL A 116 -20.28 -23.64 6.07
CA VAL A 116 -19.53 -24.15 4.92
C VAL A 116 -19.24 -25.64 5.08
N ARG A 117 -18.84 -26.09 6.27
CA ARG A 117 -18.63 -27.52 6.56
C ARG A 117 -19.91 -28.34 6.39
N GLN A 118 -21.04 -27.88 6.94
CA GLN A 118 -22.32 -28.58 6.81
C GLN A 118 -22.78 -28.67 5.34
N LEU A 119 -22.58 -27.60 4.56
CA LEU A 119 -22.86 -27.60 3.13
C LEU A 119 -21.98 -28.62 2.38
N GLN A 120 -20.68 -28.67 2.70
CA GLN A 120 -19.75 -29.65 2.13
C GLN A 120 -20.14 -31.09 2.50
N GLU A 121 -20.52 -31.35 3.76
CA GLU A 121 -21.01 -32.65 4.24
C GLU A 121 -22.33 -33.07 3.56
N ALA A 122 -23.15 -32.10 3.15
CA ALA A 122 -24.35 -32.31 2.35
C ALA A 122 -24.07 -32.44 0.84
N ASN A 123 -22.79 -32.58 0.43
CA ASN A 123 -22.33 -32.62 -0.96
C ASN A 123 -22.68 -31.37 -1.81
N ILE A 124 -22.87 -30.22 -1.17
CA ILE A 124 -23.07 -28.93 -1.85
C ILE A 124 -21.70 -28.30 -2.14
N LYS A 125 -21.46 -27.96 -3.41
CA LYS A 125 -20.23 -27.29 -3.82
C LYS A 125 -20.29 -25.80 -3.46
N VAL A 126 -19.35 -25.35 -2.63
CA VAL A 126 -19.21 -23.94 -2.24
C VAL A 126 -18.07 -23.31 -3.03
N ILE A 127 -18.34 -22.20 -3.73
CA ILE A 127 -17.36 -21.46 -4.54
C ILE A 127 -17.32 -20.01 -4.05
N MET A 128 -16.10 -19.47 -3.86
CA MET A 128 -15.90 -18.05 -3.55
C MET A 128 -15.49 -17.30 -4.81
N LEU A 129 -16.26 -16.26 -5.16
CA LEU A 129 -15.93 -15.30 -6.20
C LEU A 129 -15.65 -13.96 -5.52
N THR A 130 -14.43 -13.43 -5.65
CA THR A 130 -14.03 -12.16 -5.05
C THR A 130 -13.16 -11.34 -6.00
N GLY A 131 -13.28 -10.02 -5.92
CA GLY A 131 -12.40 -9.06 -6.61
C GLY A 131 -11.24 -8.57 -5.73
N ASP A 132 -11.06 -9.17 -4.55
CA ASP A 132 -9.92 -8.85 -3.69
C ASP A 132 -8.61 -9.43 -4.25
N LYS A 133 -7.49 -8.98 -3.72
CA LYS A 133 -6.17 -9.52 -4.07
C LYS A 133 -6.07 -11.00 -3.74
N GLN A 134 -5.17 -11.68 -4.44
CA GLN A 134 -4.94 -13.11 -4.29
C GLN A 134 -4.68 -13.53 -2.85
N GLU A 135 -3.81 -12.80 -2.17
CA GLU A 135 -3.41 -13.12 -0.81
C GLU A 135 -4.61 -13.04 0.15
N THR A 136 -5.46 -12.03 -0.04
CA THR A 136 -6.69 -11.85 0.74
C THR A 136 -7.70 -12.96 0.45
N ALA A 137 -7.94 -13.27 -0.83
CA ALA A 137 -8.86 -14.34 -1.25
C ALA A 137 -8.44 -15.70 -0.67
N ILE A 138 -7.14 -16.02 -0.70
CA ILE A 138 -6.60 -17.24 -0.09
C ILE A 138 -6.78 -17.22 1.44
N SER A 139 -6.54 -16.08 2.10
CA SER A 139 -6.71 -15.96 3.55
C SER A 139 -8.18 -16.18 3.95
N ILE A 140 -9.12 -15.49 3.31
CA ILE A 140 -10.56 -15.64 3.59
C ILE A 140 -11.01 -17.06 3.24
N GLY A 141 -10.56 -17.62 2.12
CA GLY A 141 -10.87 -19.00 1.74
C GLY A 141 -10.41 -20.02 2.77
N ARG A 142 -9.25 -19.82 3.41
CA ARG A 142 -8.77 -20.65 4.53
C ARG A 142 -9.57 -20.43 5.81
N GLN A 143 -9.92 -19.19 6.13
CA GLN A 143 -10.69 -18.86 7.34
C GLN A 143 -12.12 -19.42 7.27
N SER A 144 -12.77 -19.31 6.10
CA SER A 144 -14.12 -19.83 5.81
C SER A 144 -14.22 -21.34 5.66
N GLY A 145 -13.10 -22.07 5.63
CA GLY A 145 -13.09 -23.52 5.43
C GLY A 145 -13.33 -23.97 3.99
N ILE A 146 -13.42 -23.04 3.04
CA ILE A 146 -13.53 -23.35 1.60
C ILE A 146 -12.23 -23.97 1.10
N ILE A 147 -11.09 -23.41 1.52
CA ILE A 147 -9.76 -23.99 1.29
C ILE A 147 -9.37 -24.81 2.51
N ALA A 148 -9.15 -26.11 2.31
CA ALA A 148 -8.68 -26.97 3.37
C ALA A 148 -7.27 -26.58 3.83
N LYS A 149 -7.09 -26.44 5.14
CA LYS A 149 -5.81 -26.02 5.74
C LYS A 149 -4.77 -27.15 5.79
N TYR A 150 -5.21 -28.42 5.81
CA TYR A 150 -4.37 -29.61 6.09
C TYR A 150 -4.75 -30.89 5.34
N ILE A 151 -5.33 -30.82 4.14
CA ILE A 151 -5.56 -32.04 3.35
C ILE A 151 -4.34 -32.25 2.46
N ALA A 152 -3.70 -33.41 2.60
CA ALA A 152 -2.49 -33.81 1.86
C ALA A 152 -2.64 -33.73 0.33
N ASP A 153 -3.88 -33.76 -0.17
CA ASP A 153 -4.21 -33.74 -1.59
C ASP A 153 -4.91 -32.45 -2.07
N SER A 154 -4.99 -31.40 -1.24
CA SER A 154 -5.57 -30.12 -1.69
C SER A 154 -4.60 -29.34 -2.57
N GLN A 155 -4.87 -29.33 -3.87
CA GLN A 155 -4.11 -28.54 -4.84
C GLN A 155 -4.74 -27.15 -5.02
N LEU A 156 -3.99 -26.10 -4.68
CA LEU A 156 -4.33 -24.72 -5.03
C LEU A 156 -3.84 -24.44 -6.46
N MET A 157 -4.77 -24.24 -7.40
CA MET A 157 -4.45 -23.81 -8.76
C MET A 157 -4.66 -22.30 -8.88
N ILE A 158 -3.62 -21.59 -9.34
CA ILE A 158 -3.67 -20.15 -9.62
C ILE A 158 -3.63 -19.99 -11.14
N LEU A 159 -4.69 -19.43 -11.71
CA LEU A 159 -4.79 -19.11 -13.13
C LEU A 159 -4.52 -17.61 -13.30
N SER A 160 -3.34 -17.25 -13.79
CA SER A 160 -3.00 -15.86 -14.10
C SER A 160 -3.07 -15.61 -15.60
N ALA A 161 -3.81 -14.60 -16.02
CA ALA A 161 -3.74 -14.08 -17.39
C ALA A 161 -2.70 -12.95 -17.43
N THR A 162 -1.57 -13.20 -18.08
CA THR A 162 -0.61 -12.14 -18.40
C THR A 162 -1.00 -11.56 -19.75
N LEU A 163 -1.46 -10.31 -19.77
CA LEU A 163 -1.61 -9.59 -21.03
C LEU A 163 -0.21 -9.34 -21.62
N PRO A 164 0.01 -9.56 -22.93
CA PRO A 164 1.27 -9.22 -23.57
C PRO A 164 1.53 -7.71 -23.38
N SER A 165 2.72 -7.43 -22.85
CA SER A 165 3.20 -6.16 -22.30
C SER A 165 2.91 -4.96 -23.21
N GLY A 166 2.21 -3.96 -22.67
CA GLY A 166 1.97 -2.68 -23.32
C GLY A 166 1.56 -1.55 -22.37
N ASP A 167 0.77 -1.83 -21.33
CA ASP A 167 0.27 -0.79 -20.43
C ASP A 167 0.54 -1.12 -18.96
N THR A 168 1.18 -0.19 -18.26
CA THR A 168 1.27 -0.15 -16.80
C THR A 168 -0.09 0.22 -16.23
N ALA A 169 -1.04 -0.72 -16.21
CA ALA A 169 -2.28 -0.55 -15.48
C ALA A 169 -2.80 -1.92 -15.03
N THR A 170 -2.71 -2.14 -13.71
CA THR A 170 -3.54 -3.05 -12.91
C THR A 170 -3.93 -4.37 -13.58
N SER A 171 -3.11 -5.40 -13.34
CA SER A 171 -3.52 -6.79 -13.55
C SER A 171 -4.73 -7.09 -12.65
N SER A 172 -5.93 -6.96 -13.20
CA SER A 172 -7.15 -7.45 -12.57
C SER A 172 -7.15 -8.97 -12.74
N SER A 173 -6.54 -9.65 -11.78
CA SER A 173 -6.52 -11.11 -11.73
C SER A 173 -7.86 -11.57 -11.16
N ALA A 174 -8.76 -12.05 -12.02
CA ALA A 174 -9.93 -12.80 -11.55
C ALA A 174 -9.45 -14.15 -11.03
N ILE A 175 -9.51 -14.35 -9.71
CA ILE A 175 -9.04 -15.58 -9.07
C ILE A 175 -10.23 -16.50 -8.87
N HIS A 176 -10.33 -17.51 -9.72
CA HIS A 176 -11.29 -18.58 -9.55
C HIS A 176 -10.71 -19.60 -8.57
N LEU A 177 -11.10 -19.52 -7.30
CA LEU A 177 -10.60 -20.39 -6.25
C LEU A 177 -11.42 -21.69 -6.22
N CYS A 178 -11.01 -22.67 -7.01
CA CYS A 178 -11.65 -23.99 -7.06
C CYS A 178 -10.90 -24.99 -6.18
N CYS A 179 -11.57 -25.60 -5.20
CA CYS A 179 -11.05 -26.76 -4.48
C CYS A 179 -11.55 -28.03 -5.17
N MET A 180 -10.62 -28.87 -5.65
CA MET A 180 -10.96 -30.21 -6.14
C MET A 180 -11.19 -31.16 -4.97
N THR A 181 -12.33 -31.85 -4.96
CA THR A 181 -12.51 -33.07 -4.15
C THR A 181 -11.97 -34.29 -4.91
N PRO A 182 -11.64 -35.40 -4.21
CA PRO A 182 -10.96 -36.56 -4.81
C PRO A 182 -11.71 -37.22 -5.98
N ASN A 183 -13.02 -37.00 -6.09
CA ASN A 183 -13.82 -37.49 -7.21
C ASN A 183 -13.91 -36.45 -8.34
N LYS A 184 -12.87 -36.49 -9.18
CA LYS A 184 -12.71 -35.80 -10.46
C LYS A 184 -14.04 -35.53 -11.19
N ARG A 185 -14.47 -34.26 -11.22
CA ARG A 185 -15.25 -33.69 -12.33
C ARG A 185 -15.20 -32.16 -12.29
N TRP A 186 -14.57 -31.59 -13.31
CA TRP A 186 -14.64 -30.18 -13.64
C TRP A 186 -16.08 -29.85 -14.06
N ILE A 187 -16.66 -28.81 -13.48
CA ILE A 187 -17.84 -28.16 -14.05
C ILE A 187 -17.41 -26.70 -14.22
N CYS A 188 -17.33 -26.28 -15.48
CA CYS A 188 -17.03 -24.92 -15.88
C CYS A 188 -18.16 -23.97 -15.47
#